data_AF-A0A7S4MRY4-F1
#
_entry.id   AF-A0A7S4MRY4-F1
#
_cell.length_a   1.000
_cell.length_b   1.000
_cell.length_c   1.000
_cell.angle_alpha   90.00
_cell.angle_beta   90.00
_cell.angle_gamma   90.00
#
_symmetry.space_group_name_H-M   'P 1'
#
loop_
_entity.id
_entity.type
_entity.pdbx_description
1 polymer ?
#
loop_
_entity_poly.entity_id
_entity_poly.type
_entity_poly.pdbx_seq_one_letter_code
_entity_poly.pdbx_strand_id
1 'polypeptide(L)'
;VRCYHGSKLPPEYVKAVEKLLGSLENRSYTTHNLPTNEILKQGSIQKLYCSFSSRKIPTGQYWRWNQAKSRQTVHLPLGVVTFYKLTARKSKKALFEAPKCKLWKFEISPHNGKPFYVLWCEKSSTDVSSLACDSEAKSEITLQDLSFLKPFMEPELANQLWPSFHF
;
A
#
# COMPACT_ATOMS: atom_id res chain seq x y z
N VAL A 1 4.30 27.11 -1.93
CA VAL A 1 4.79 27.49 -3.27
C VAL A 1 4.26 26.49 -4.30
N ARG A 2 3.32 26.89 -5.17
CA ARG A 2 2.78 26.04 -6.25
C ARG A 2 3.20 26.63 -7.60
N CYS A 3 4.04 25.94 -8.36
CA CYS A 3 4.27 26.27 -9.77
C CYS A 3 4.23 25.00 -10.64
N TYR A 4 3.05 24.68 -11.17
CA TYR A 4 2.84 23.70 -12.25
C TYR A 4 2.94 24.42 -13.60
N HIS A 5 4.12 24.44 -14.22
CA HIS A 5 4.25 24.99 -15.58
C HIS A 5 3.75 23.96 -16.61
N GLY A 6 2.55 24.19 -17.17
CA GLY A 6 2.25 23.78 -18.55
C GLY A 6 1.14 22.74 -18.80
N SER A 7 0.60 22.04 -17.81
CA SER A 7 -0.58 21.18 -18.03
C SER A 7 -1.42 21.03 -16.77
N LYS A 8 -2.74 21.17 -16.90
CA LYS A 8 -3.68 20.84 -15.83
C LYS A 8 -3.57 19.34 -15.56
N LEU A 9 -2.83 18.97 -14.52
CA LEU A 9 -2.82 17.59 -14.06
C LEU A 9 -4.26 17.16 -13.72
N PRO A 10 -4.65 15.92 -14.03
CA PRO A 10 -5.92 15.40 -13.55
C PRO A 10 -5.98 15.45 -12.01
N PRO A 11 -7.16 15.65 -11.40
CA PRO A 11 -7.30 15.79 -9.95
C PRO A 11 -6.65 14.65 -9.14
N GLU A 12 -6.71 13.41 -9.64
CA GLU A 12 -6.05 12.25 -9.02
C GLU A 12 -4.53 12.42 -8.90
N TYR A 13 -3.89 12.99 -9.93
CA TYR A 13 -2.45 13.21 -9.96
C TYR A 13 -2.04 14.38 -9.05
N VAL A 14 -2.89 15.42 -8.96
CA VAL A 14 -2.68 16.53 -8.00
C VAL A 14 -2.67 15.97 -6.57
N LYS A 15 -3.67 15.16 -6.20
CA LYS A 15 -3.75 14.51 -4.89
C LYS A 15 -2.51 13.68 -4.58
N ALA A 16 -1.98 12.96 -5.57
CA ALA A 16 -0.77 12.16 -5.40
C ALA A 16 0.48 13.01 -5.12
N VAL A 17 0.65 14.14 -5.81
CA VAL A 17 1.74 15.08 -5.55
C VAL A 17 1.59 15.75 -4.18
N GLU A 18 0.39 16.17 -3.80
CA GLU A 18 0.12 16.74 -2.48
C GLU A 18 0.45 15.74 -1.36
N LYS A 19 0.07 14.46 -1.55
CA LYS A 19 0.43 13.40 -0.60
C LYS A 19 1.93 13.20 -0.51
N LEU A 20 2.65 13.20 -1.64
CA LEU A 20 4.12 13.12 -1.66
C LEU A 20 4.72 14.28 -0.84
N LEU A 21 4.34 15.52 -1.14
CA LEU A 21 4.89 16.71 -0.50
C LEU A 21 4.64 16.70 1.01
N GLY A 22 3.40 16.44 1.45
CA GLY A 22 3.07 16.37 2.86
C GLY A 22 3.81 15.22 3.58
N SER A 23 4.10 14.12 2.90
CA SER A 23 4.86 13.00 3.50
C SER A 23 6.35 13.30 3.60
N LEU A 24 6.91 14.03 2.63
CA LEU A 24 8.30 14.49 2.68
C LEU A 24 8.52 15.54 3.77
N GLU A 25 7.60 16.51 3.90
CA GLU A 25 7.65 17.57 4.91
C GLU A 25 7.54 16.99 6.33
N ASN A 26 6.56 16.12 6.57
CA ASN A 26 6.34 15.50 7.87
C ASN A 26 7.27 14.31 8.16
N ARG A 27 8.15 13.94 7.22
CA ARG A 27 9.00 12.73 7.29
C ARG A 27 8.21 11.45 7.60
N SER A 28 6.97 11.38 7.11
CA SER A 28 6.04 10.27 7.33
C SER A 28 6.26 9.17 6.30
N TYR A 29 7.43 8.54 6.36
CA TYR A 29 7.83 7.43 5.48
C TYR A 29 8.87 6.54 6.16
N THR A 30 8.93 5.27 5.77
CA THR A 30 10.06 4.40 6.11
C THR A 30 11.12 4.47 5.02
N THR A 31 12.37 4.14 5.36
CA THR A 31 13.50 4.24 4.43
C THR A 31 14.08 2.85 4.19
N HIS A 32 14.24 2.47 2.92
CA HIS A 32 14.82 1.18 2.54
C HIS A 32 15.69 1.30 1.29
N ASN A 33 16.51 0.30 1.00
CA ASN A 33 17.23 0.23 -0.29
C ASN A 33 16.35 -0.32 -1.41
N LEU A 34 15.42 -1.23 -1.08
CA LEU A 34 14.49 -1.86 -2.01
C LEU A 34 13.06 -1.88 -1.43
N PRO A 35 12.03 -2.01 -2.27
CA PRO A 35 10.65 -2.12 -1.80
C PRO A 35 10.45 -3.35 -0.89
N THR A 36 9.79 -3.18 0.25
CA THR A 36 9.49 -4.28 1.20
C THR A 36 7.99 -4.61 1.19
N ASN A 37 7.58 -5.77 1.73
CA ASN A 37 6.16 -6.18 1.79
C ASN A 37 5.24 -5.19 2.50
N GLU A 38 5.79 -4.36 3.39
CA GLU A 38 5.03 -3.32 4.10
C GLU A 38 4.41 -2.30 3.14
N ILE A 39 4.99 -2.12 1.93
CA ILE A 39 4.45 -1.22 0.91
C ILE A 39 3.07 -1.64 0.38
N LEU A 40 2.63 -2.87 0.67
CA LEU A 40 1.31 -3.35 0.27
C LEU A 40 0.19 -2.90 1.24
N LYS A 41 0.54 -2.40 2.43
CA LYS A 41 -0.42 -1.88 3.41
C LYS A 41 -0.95 -0.51 2.96
N GLN A 42 -2.26 -0.27 3.08
CA GLN A 42 -2.85 1.02 2.70
C GLN A 42 -2.23 2.16 3.50
N GLY A 43 -1.94 3.26 2.83
CA GLY A 43 -1.34 4.44 3.42
C GLY A 43 0.17 4.33 3.64
N SER A 44 0.79 3.15 3.46
CA SER A 44 2.24 2.98 3.60
C SER A 44 3.02 3.81 2.58
N ILE A 45 4.15 4.35 3.02
CA ILE A 45 5.05 5.17 2.20
C ILE A 45 6.49 4.73 2.46
N GLN A 46 7.22 4.45 1.38
CA GLN A 46 8.62 4.05 1.43
C GLN A 46 9.47 4.99 0.59
N LYS A 47 10.54 5.50 1.18
CA LYS A 47 11.60 6.23 0.49
C LYS A 47 12.75 5.27 0.17
N LEU A 48 13.19 5.27 -1.08
CA LEU A 48 14.21 4.35 -1.59
C LEU A 48 15.35 5.11 -2.28
N TYR A 49 16.59 4.70 -2.03
CA TYR A 49 17.79 5.35 -2.61
C TYR A 49 18.39 4.61 -3.81
N CYS A 50 17.99 3.36 -4.05
CA CYS A 50 18.45 2.59 -5.18
C CYS A 50 17.42 2.59 -6.31
N SER A 51 17.91 2.66 -7.55
CA SER A 51 17.09 2.39 -8.75
C SER A 51 16.51 0.98 -8.70
N PHE A 52 15.22 0.87 -9.02
CA PHE A 52 14.55 -0.43 -9.12
C PHE A 52 13.51 -0.44 -10.24
N SER A 53 13.36 -1.61 -10.86
CA SER A 53 12.28 -1.89 -11.80
C SER A 53 11.01 -2.26 -11.05
N SER A 54 9.84 -2.05 -11.66
CA SER A 54 8.54 -2.43 -11.06
C SER A 54 8.42 -3.93 -10.75
N ARG A 55 9.30 -4.78 -11.30
CA ARG A 55 9.37 -6.22 -11.01
C ARG A 55 9.94 -6.52 -9.62
N LYS A 56 10.67 -5.58 -9.01
CA LYS A 56 11.22 -5.69 -7.65
C LYS A 56 10.24 -5.25 -6.57
N ILE A 57 9.09 -4.70 -6.95
CA ILE A 57 8.02 -4.38 -6.00
C ILE A 57 7.33 -5.69 -5.63
N PRO A 58 7.05 -5.95 -4.34
CA PRO A 58 6.33 -7.15 -3.92
C PRO A 58 5.05 -7.40 -4.73
N THR A 59 4.88 -8.64 -5.14
CA THR A 59 3.71 -9.14 -5.88
C THR A 59 3.30 -10.50 -5.32
N GLY A 60 2.03 -10.86 -5.47
CA GLY A 60 1.58 -12.24 -5.22
C GLY A 60 1.83 -13.16 -6.40
N GLN A 61 1.53 -14.44 -6.23
CA GLN A 61 1.72 -15.48 -7.25
C GLN A 61 0.89 -15.24 -8.53
N TYR A 62 -0.30 -14.65 -8.37
CA TYR A 62 -1.34 -14.61 -9.41
C TYR A 62 -1.57 -13.24 -10.03
N TRP A 63 -0.78 -12.23 -9.66
CA TRP A 63 -0.94 -10.88 -10.17
C TRP A 63 0.40 -10.17 -10.30
N ARG A 64 0.41 -9.12 -11.11
CA ARG A 64 1.59 -8.29 -11.35
C ARG A 64 1.24 -6.81 -11.35
N TRP A 65 2.21 -5.97 -11.04
CA TRP A 65 2.07 -4.53 -11.22
C TRP A 65 2.03 -4.18 -12.71
N ASN A 66 1.00 -3.42 -13.08
CA ASN A 66 0.87 -2.84 -14.40
C ASN A 66 0.89 -1.31 -14.29
N GLN A 67 1.77 -0.67 -15.04
CA GLN A 67 1.82 0.79 -15.14
C GLN A 67 0.60 1.29 -15.93
N ALA A 68 -0.10 2.28 -15.37
CA ALA A 68 -1.14 3.01 -16.10
C ALA A 68 -0.50 3.88 -17.19
N LYS A 69 -1.21 4.11 -18.31
CA LYS A 69 -0.66 4.72 -19.54
C LYS A 69 -0.09 6.13 -19.40
N SER A 70 -0.20 6.79 -18.25
CA SER A 70 0.20 8.19 -18.11
C SER A 70 1.23 8.37 -17.00
N ARG A 71 2.50 8.50 -17.43
CA ARG A 71 3.60 9.04 -16.64
C ARG A 71 3.53 10.56 -16.71
N GLN A 72 3.64 11.20 -15.57
CA GLN A 72 3.60 12.65 -15.42
C GLN A 72 4.93 13.15 -14.91
N THR A 73 5.32 14.34 -15.34
CA THR A 73 6.53 15.02 -14.87
C THR A 73 6.14 16.40 -14.40
N VAL A 74 6.57 16.75 -13.19
CA VAL A 74 6.29 18.05 -12.57
C VAL A 74 7.58 18.66 -12.04
N HIS A 75 7.68 19.98 -12.13
CA HIS A 75 8.79 20.73 -11.56
C HIS A 75 8.34 21.26 -10.19
N LEU A 76 9.04 20.83 -9.13
CA LEU A 76 8.79 21.25 -7.76
C LEU A 76 10.02 21.99 -7.23
N PRO A 77 9.91 22.78 -6.13
CA PRO A 77 11.07 23.44 -5.54
C PRO A 77 12.20 22.48 -5.13
N LEU A 78 11.86 21.22 -4.84
CA LEU A 78 12.82 20.18 -4.47
C LEU A 78 13.52 19.54 -5.68
N GLY A 79 13.04 19.74 -6.90
CA GLY A 79 13.57 19.13 -8.12
C GLY A 79 12.50 18.71 -9.13
N VAL A 80 12.92 17.89 -10.11
CA VAL A 80 12.02 17.31 -11.11
C VAL A 80 11.47 16.00 -10.56
N VAL A 81 10.15 15.86 -10.55
CA VAL A 81 9.47 14.63 -10.11
C VAL A 81 8.75 13.99 -11.28
N THR A 82 9.17 12.78 -11.63
CA THR A 82 8.50 11.93 -12.62
C THR A 82 7.73 10.85 -11.89
N PHE A 83 6.44 10.69 -12.13
CA PHE A 83 5.63 9.76 -11.37
C PHE A 83 4.53 9.11 -12.20
N TYR A 84 4.08 7.95 -11.74
CA TYR A 84 3.04 7.18 -12.41
C TYR A 84 2.33 6.24 -11.44
N LYS A 85 1.11 5.89 -11.82
CA LYS A 85 0.27 4.94 -11.10
C LYS A 85 0.56 3.50 -11.55
N LEU A 86 0.64 2.60 -10.58
CA LEU A 86 0.72 1.16 -10.73
C LEU A 86 -0.57 0.54 -10.17
N THR A 87 -1.18 -0.35 -10.95
CA THR A 87 -2.36 -1.12 -10.53
C THR A 87 -2.04 -2.60 -10.63
N ALA A 88 -2.48 -3.40 -9.67
CA ALA A 88 -2.40 -4.84 -9.83
C ALA A 88 -3.29 -5.32 -10.97
N ARG A 89 -2.77 -6.26 -11.74
CA ARG A 89 -3.49 -6.93 -12.84
C ARG A 89 -3.32 -8.42 -12.70
N LYS A 90 -4.41 -9.13 -12.98
CA LYS A 90 -4.48 -10.58 -12.98
C LYS A 90 -3.47 -11.14 -14.00
N SER A 91 -2.71 -12.16 -13.61
CA SER A 91 -1.87 -12.91 -14.54
C SER A 91 -2.74 -13.81 -15.43
N LYS A 92 -2.30 -14.12 -16.67
CA LYS A 92 -3.10 -14.91 -17.62
C LYS A 92 -3.54 -16.29 -17.07
N LYS A 93 -2.72 -16.89 -16.19
CA LYS A 93 -2.95 -18.22 -15.61
C LYS A 93 -3.61 -18.19 -14.23
N ALA A 94 -3.98 -17.01 -13.73
CA ALA A 94 -4.53 -16.89 -12.39
C ALA A 94 -5.97 -17.40 -12.35
N LEU A 95 -6.31 -18.15 -11.30
CA LEU A 95 -7.70 -18.52 -11.02
C LEU A 95 -8.42 -17.34 -10.35
N PHE A 96 -7.77 -16.69 -9.39
CA PHE A 96 -8.32 -15.60 -8.57
C PHE A 96 -8.23 -14.22 -9.22
N GLU A 97 -9.04 -13.28 -8.72
CA GLU A 97 -8.93 -11.87 -9.09
C GLU A 97 -7.65 -11.24 -8.54
N ALA A 98 -7.14 -10.23 -9.24
CA ALA A 98 -6.04 -9.44 -8.70
C ALA A 98 -6.54 -8.52 -7.59
N PRO A 99 -5.69 -8.23 -6.58
CA PRO A 99 -6.01 -7.24 -5.57
C PRO A 99 -6.38 -5.90 -6.23
N LYS A 100 -7.39 -5.21 -5.71
CA LYS A 100 -7.74 -3.83 -6.10
C LYS A 100 -6.76 -2.81 -5.49
N CYS A 101 -5.47 -3.14 -5.47
CA CYS A 101 -4.43 -2.28 -4.92
C CYS A 101 -3.94 -1.26 -5.94
N LYS A 102 -3.60 -0.07 -5.43
CA LYS A 102 -3.09 1.05 -6.21
C LYS A 102 -1.86 1.63 -5.54
N LEU A 103 -0.77 1.67 -6.29
CA LEU A 103 0.53 2.14 -5.83
C LEU A 103 0.98 3.31 -6.71
N TRP A 104 1.52 4.35 -6.10
CA TRP A 104 2.18 5.44 -6.80
C TRP A 104 3.69 5.28 -6.68
N LYS A 105 4.39 5.44 -7.81
CA LYS A 105 5.85 5.55 -7.83
C LYS A 105 6.24 6.95 -8.26
N PHE A 106 7.05 7.60 -7.44
CA PHE A 106 7.67 8.88 -7.70
C PHE A 106 9.17 8.67 -7.85
N GLU A 107 9.74 9.23 -8.92
CA GLU A 107 11.17 9.32 -9.19
C GLU A 107 11.55 10.79 -9.04
N ILE A 108 12.31 11.11 -8.00
CA ILE A 108 12.67 12.47 -7.64
C ILE A 108 14.13 12.69 -8.03
N SER A 109 14.35 13.64 -8.93
CA SER A 109 15.67 14.14 -9.31
C SER A 109 15.86 15.52 -8.69
N PRO A 110 16.45 15.59 -7.47
CA PRO A 110 16.64 16.87 -6.80
C PRO A 110 17.64 17.76 -7.57
N HIS A 111 17.51 19.08 -7.44
CA HIS A 111 18.46 20.02 -8.05
C HIS A 111 19.88 19.80 -7.53
N ASN A 112 19.99 19.58 -6.22
CA ASN A 112 21.25 19.35 -5.53
C ASN A 112 21.15 18.01 -4.77
N GLY A 113 21.65 16.93 -5.36
CA GLY A 113 21.73 15.64 -4.68
C GLY A 113 21.55 14.44 -5.60
N LYS A 114 21.54 13.26 -4.99
CA LYS A 114 21.29 12.01 -5.70
C LYS A 114 19.78 11.79 -5.89
N PRO A 115 19.35 11.23 -7.03
CA PRO A 115 17.97 10.82 -7.22
C PRO A 115 17.53 9.83 -6.14
N PHE A 116 16.26 9.90 -5.78
CA PHE A 116 15.62 8.95 -4.89
C PHE A 116 14.20 8.67 -5.34
N TYR A 117 13.60 7.64 -4.78
CA TYR A 117 12.27 7.19 -5.14
C TYR A 117 11.36 7.23 -3.93
N VAL A 118 10.08 7.48 -4.17
CA VAL A 118 9.04 7.30 -3.17
C VAL A 118 7.98 6.38 -3.73
N LEU A 119 7.59 5.38 -2.93
CA LEU A 119 6.42 4.55 -3.18
C LEU A 119 5.34 4.93 -2.17
N TRP A 120 4.09 5.03 -2.62
CA TRP A 120 2.93 5.24 -1.75
C TRP A 120 1.78 4.31 -2.15
N CYS A 121 1.30 3.50 -1.21
CA CYS A 121 0.12 2.67 -1.38
C CYS A 121 -1.15 3.46 -1.06
N GLU A 122 -1.89 3.86 -2.09
CA GLU A 122 -3.14 4.62 -1.91
C GLU A 122 -4.26 3.71 -1.39
N LYS A 123 -4.35 2.50 -1.92
CA LYS A 123 -5.40 1.53 -1.61
C LYS A 123 -4.80 0.13 -1.51
N SER A 124 -5.10 -0.59 -0.43
CA SER A 124 -4.83 -2.01 -0.32
C SER A 124 -6.08 -2.82 -0.64
N SER A 125 -5.93 -4.14 -0.78
CA SER A 125 -7.06 -5.07 -0.94
C SER A 125 -7.52 -5.67 0.38
N THR A 126 -6.92 -5.23 1.49
CA THR A 126 -7.30 -5.60 2.85
C THR A 126 -8.57 -4.88 3.32
N ASP A 127 -9.57 -4.71 2.45
CA ASP A 127 -10.95 -4.83 2.94
C ASP A 127 -11.13 -6.32 3.28
N VAL A 128 -10.59 -6.71 4.44
CA VAL A 128 -10.45 -8.11 4.90
C VAL A 128 -11.80 -8.71 5.30
N SER A 129 -12.91 -8.04 5.01
CA SER A 129 -14.24 -8.60 5.17
C SER A 129 -14.64 -9.55 4.02
N SER A 130 -13.89 -9.64 2.91
CA SER A 130 -14.33 -10.45 1.76
C SER A 130 -13.29 -11.37 1.10
N LEU A 131 -12.08 -11.52 1.64
CA LEU A 131 -11.02 -12.36 1.04
C LEU A 131 -10.31 -13.26 2.07
N ALA A 132 -11.04 -13.77 3.06
CA ALA A 132 -10.64 -14.97 3.77
C ALA A 132 -10.70 -16.17 2.81
N CYS A 133 -9.73 -16.26 1.91
CA CYS A 133 -9.43 -17.43 1.12
C CYS A 133 -7.92 -17.43 0.81
N ASP A 134 -7.23 -18.29 1.55
CA ASP A 134 -6.03 -19.03 1.13
C ASP A 134 -4.72 -18.25 0.94
N SER A 135 -4.28 -17.56 1.99
CA SER A 135 -2.84 -17.38 2.21
C SER A 135 -2.47 -17.91 3.59
N GLU A 136 -1.68 -18.98 3.58
CA GLU A 136 -1.20 -19.82 4.70
C GLU A 136 -0.32 -19.09 5.74
N ALA A 137 -0.74 -17.90 6.18
CA ALA A 137 -0.53 -17.54 7.57
C ALA A 137 -1.83 -17.95 8.29
N LYS A 138 -1.95 -19.25 8.58
CA LYS A 138 -2.98 -19.77 9.49
C LYS A 138 -2.65 -19.18 10.87
N SER A 139 -3.04 -17.93 11.10
CA SER A 139 -3.33 -17.48 12.46
C SER A 139 -4.42 -18.43 12.91
N GLU A 140 -4.05 -19.46 13.67
CA GLU A 140 -5.02 -20.37 14.25
C GLU A 140 -5.93 -19.51 15.11
N ILE A 141 -7.16 -19.29 14.61
CA ILE A 141 -8.20 -18.62 15.38
C ILE A 141 -8.34 -19.46 16.64
N THR A 142 -7.95 -18.88 17.75
CA THR A 142 -8.04 -19.55 19.04
C THR A 142 -9.45 -19.37 19.56
N LEU A 143 -9.89 -20.27 20.42
CA LEU A 143 -11.19 -20.13 21.07
C LEU A 143 -11.28 -18.78 21.82
N GLN A 144 -10.16 -18.27 22.34
CA GLN A 144 -10.04 -17.00 23.06
C GLN A 144 -10.39 -15.78 22.19
N ASP A 145 -10.07 -15.80 20.90
CA ASP A 145 -10.39 -14.72 19.96
C ASP A 145 -11.91 -14.56 19.76
N LEU A 146 -12.68 -15.61 20.05
CA LEU A 146 -14.14 -15.64 19.96
C LEU A 146 -14.85 -15.30 21.28
N SER A 147 -14.11 -14.91 22.33
CA SER A 147 -14.66 -14.61 23.66
C SER A 147 -15.69 -13.47 23.68
N PHE A 148 -15.70 -12.61 22.66
CA PHE A 148 -16.73 -11.56 22.50
C PHE A 148 -18.15 -12.11 22.33
N LEU A 149 -18.29 -13.38 21.93
CA LEU A 149 -19.60 -14.05 21.81
C LEU A 149 -20.20 -14.43 23.17
N LYS A 150 -19.38 -14.43 24.24
CA LYS A 150 -19.78 -14.85 25.60
C LYS A 150 -21.10 -14.21 26.10
N PRO A 151 -21.36 -12.90 25.94
CA PRO A 151 -22.61 -12.28 26.43
C PRO A 151 -23.88 -12.68 25.65
N PHE A 152 -23.72 -13.32 24.48
CA PHE A 152 -24.81 -13.71 23.61
C PHE A 152 -25.11 -15.21 23.66
N MET A 153 -24.42 -15.97 24.52
CA MET A 153 -24.57 -17.41 24.70
C MET A 153 -25.17 -17.72 26.07
N GLU A 154 -25.71 -18.92 26.21
CA GLU A 154 -26.15 -19.42 27.52
C GLU A 154 -24.97 -19.44 28.52
N PRO A 155 -25.16 -18.98 29.77
CA PRO A 155 -24.07 -18.84 30.74
C PRO A 155 -23.29 -20.14 30.98
N GLU A 156 -23.97 -21.29 30.99
CA GLU A 156 -23.34 -22.60 31.20
C GLU A 156 -22.37 -22.95 30.06
N LEU A 157 -22.82 -22.80 28.81
CA LEU A 157 -22.02 -23.05 27.63
C LEU A 157 -20.86 -22.05 27.49
N ALA A 158 -21.12 -20.78 27.78
CA ALA A 158 -20.11 -19.73 27.83
C ALA A 158 -18.98 -20.03 28.82
N ASN A 159 -19.31 -20.53 30.02
CA ASN A 159 -18.33 -20.91 31.03
C ASN A 159 -17.55 -22.18 30.65
N GLN A 160 -18.15 -23.10 29.91
CA GLN A 160 -17.46 -24.27 29.37
C GLN A 160 -16.40 -23.89 28.32
N LEU A 161 -16.71 -22.91 27.46
CA LEU A 161 -15.80 -22.46 26.39
C LEU A 161 -14.73 -21.47 26.90
N TRP A 162 -15.04 -20.64 27.90
CA TRP A 162 -14.11 -19.63 28.44
C TRP A 162 -14.03 -19.64 29.97
N PRO A 163 -13.52 -20.72 30.59
CA PRO A 163 -13.53 -20.88 32.05
C PRO A 163 -12.60 -19.90 32.79
N SER A 164 -11.57 -19.37 32.13
CA SER A 164 -10.60 -18.45 32.72
C SER A 164 -11.04 -16.98 32.75
N PHE A 165 -12.19 -16.64 32.18
CA PHE A 165 -12.73 -15.28 32.18
C PHE A 165 -13.75 -15.13 33.31
N HIS A 166 -13.26 -14.89 34.53
CA HIS A 166 -14.10 -14.44 35.64
C HIS A 166 -14.29 -12.92 35.55
N PHE A 167 -15.55 -12.47 35.58
CA PHE A 167 -15.92 -11.07 35.77
C PHE A 167 -16.30 -10.84 37.23
#